data_AF-A0A506U2B2-F1
#
_entry.id   AF-A0A506U2B2-F1
#
_cell.length_a   1.000
_cell.length_b   1.000
_cell.length_c   1.000
_cell.angle_alpha   90.00
_cell.angle_beta   90.00
_cell.angle_gamma   90.00
#
_symmetry.space_group_name_H-M   'P 1'
#
loop_
_entity.id
_entity.type
_entity.pdbx_description
1 polymer ?
#
loop_
_entity_poly.entity_id
_entity_poly.type
_entity_poly.pdbx_seq_one_letter_code
_entity_poly.pdbx_strand_id
1 'polypeptide(L)'
;MKPRKNPTNSQLLRRMQHEPIGPHDPRARNDAYWALRHQGYSDAFARRAFRDMLPRYYRETVELSGDYIGDIDPEDLLIVPNIGAEVQKLAVVVRPDLTEESVITAPPRSSEYTIWSEAVPGFGLRVRPSGVKTYIVMFRICGRSTQGKITLGKPGNLTLDLAKRLAREARIEAMAGNDPRPMHKSGELIQRFK
;
A
#
# COMPACT_ATOMS: atom_id res chain seq x y z
N MET A 1 -12.33 22.44 13.78
CA MET A 1 -11.07 22.36 14.57
C MET A 1 -9.87 22.41 13.60
N LYS A 2 -8.98 23.39 13.72
CA LYS A 2 -7.88 23.60 12.75
C LYS A 2 -6.91 22.39 12.73
N PRO A 3 -6.45 21.93 11.55
CA PRO A 3 -5.43 20.89 11.44
C PRO A 3 -4.11 21.39 12.07
N ARG A 4 -3.51 20.59 12.95
CA ARG A 4 -2.19 20.86 13.54
C ARG A 4 -1.14 20.02 12.82
N LYS A 5 0.12 20.48 12.83
CA LYS A 5 1.23 19.88 12.07
C LYS A 5 1.62 18.48 12.55
N ASN A 6 1.23 18.06 13.77
CA ASN A 6 1.45 16.71 14.33
C ASN A 6 0.45 16.42 15.47
N PRO A 7 -0.76 15.89 15.20
CA PRO A 7 -1.77 15.59 16.22
C PRO A 7 -1.45 14.34 17.04
N THR A 8 -1.86 14.32 18.31
CA THR A 8 -1.78 13.11 19.18
C THR A 8 -2.86 12.07 18.80
N ASN A 9 -2.70 10.81 19.23
CA ASN A 9 -3.70 9.75 19.00
C ASN A 9 -5.11 10.13 19.48
N SER A 10 -5.22 10.73 20.66
CA SER A 10 -6.50 11.21 21.21
C SER A 10 -7.13 12.32 20.36
N GLN A 11 -6.32 13.20 19.77
CA GLN A 11 -6.79 14.27 18.88
C GLN A 11 -7.22 13.72 17.52
N LEU A 12 -6.50 12.73 16.99
CA LEU A 12 -6.86 12.02 15.77
C LEU A 12 -8.20 11.30 15.94
N LEU A 13 -8.34 10.50 17.00
CA LEU A 13 -9.58 9.80 17.33
C LEU A 13 -10.79 10.74 17.35
N ARG A 14 -10.71 11.88 18.06
CA ARG A 14 -11.79 12.88 18.08
C ARG A 14 -12.10 13.48 16.71
N ARG A 15 -11.10 13.66 15.85
CA ARG A 15 -11.30 14.22 14.50
C ARG A 15 -11.87 13.19 13.53
N MET A 16 -11.55 11.92 13.75
CA MET A 16 -11.91 10.78 12.91
C MET A 16 -13.28 10.19 13.25
N GLN A 17 -13.92 10.65 14.34
CA GLN A 17 -15.33 10.39 14.67
C GLN A 17 -16.34 11.05 13.72
N HIS A 18 -15.89 11.93 12.82
CA HIS A 18 -16.73 12.57 11.83
C HIS A 18 -16.11 12.38 10.45
N GLU A 19 -16.96 12.01 9.48
CA GLU A 19 -16.53 11.96 8.08
C GLU A 19 -16.07 13.35 7.62
N PRO A 20 -14.99 13.43 6.83
CA PRO A 20 -14.56 14.69 6.25
C PRO A 20 -15.66 15.27 5.35
N ILE A 21 -15.92 16.58 5.48
CA ILE A 21 -17.07 17.27 4.87
C ILE A 21 -16.93 17.42 3.34
N GLY A 22 -15.79 16.99 2.77
CA GLY A 22 -15.58 16.95 1.33
C GLY A 22 -14.11 16.74 0.93
N PRO A 23 -13.80 16.76 -0.38
CA PRO A 23 -12.46 16.48 -0.90
C PRO A 23 -11.41 17.53 -0.52
N HIS A 24 -11.83 18.75 -0.16
CA HIS A 24 -10.95 19.83 0.29
C HIS A 24 -10.79 19.89 1.81
N ASP A 25 -11.41 18.98 2.57
CA ASP A 25 -11.23 18.91 4.01
C ASP A 25 -9.78 18.50 4.35
N PRO A 26 -9.03 19.31 5.13
CA PRO A 26 -7.67 18.97 5.53
C PRO A 26 -7.54 17.62 6.25
N ARG A 27 -8.61 17.15 6.90
CA ARG A 27 -8.65 15.87 7.63
C ARG A 27 -8.54 14.67 6.69
N ALA A 28 -9.19 14.73 5.52
CA ALA A 28 -9.16 13.68 4.52
C ALA A 28 -7.72 13.39 4.03
N ARG A 29 -6.87 14.43 3.97
CA ARG A 29 -5.49 14.31 3.52
C ARG A 29 -4.50 14.05 4.66
N ASN A 30 -4.63 14.77 5.77
CA ASN A 30 -3.58 14.83 6.79
C ASN A 30 -3.83 13.87 7.96
N ASP A 31 -5.08 13.66 8.38
CA ASP A 31 -5.34 12.87 9.60
C ASP A 31 -5.07 11.38 9.35
N ALA A 32 -5.39 10.88 8.16
CA ALA A 32 -5.03 9.53 7.79
C ALA A 32 -3.51 9.32 7.63
N TYR A 33 -2.76 10.34 7.20
CA TYR A 33 -1.30 10.28 7.18
C TYR A 33 -0.77 10.08 8.59
N TRP A 34 -1.26 10.86 9.54
CA TRP A 34 -0.84 10.77 10.94
C TRP A 34 -1.30 9.46 11.61
N ALA A 35 -2.47 8.95 11.24
CA ALA A 35 -2.92 7.64 11.72
C ALA A 35 -1.96 6.51 11.32
N LEU A 36 -1.49 6.48 10.07
CA LEU A 36 -0.46 5.52 9.64
C LEU A 36 0.85 5.70 10.41
N ARG A 37 1.28 6.95 10.65
CA ARG A 37 2.51 7.23 11.39
C ARG A 37 2.44 6.73 12.83
N HIS A 38 1.29 6.86 13.50
CA HIS A 38 1.10 6.36 14.87
C HIS A 38 0.93 4.84 14.95
N GLN A 39 0.46 4.20 13.88
CA GLN A 39 0.48 2.73 13.76
C GLN A 39 1.89 2.16 13.49
N GLY A 40 2.93 3.01 13.43
CA GLY A 40 4.32 2.59 13.25
C GLY A 40 4.81 2.55 11.80
N TYR A 41 3.97 2.91 10.82
CA TYR A 41 4.39 2.92 9.41
C TYR A 41 5.36 4.08 9.10
N SER A 42 6.28 3.84 8.16
CA SER A 42 7.30 4.81 7.75
C SER A 42 6.71 6.06 7.06
N ASP A 43 7.47 7.18 7.07
CA ASP A 43 7.12 8.41 6.32
C ASP A 43 6.82 8.12 4.85
N ALA A 44 7.71 7.36 4.21
CA ALA A 44 7.64 7.04 2.81
C ALA A 44 6.41 6.17 2.50
N PHE A 45 6.01 5.28 3.43
CA PHE A 45 4.79 4.49 3.30
C PHE A 45 3.56 5.40 3.41
N ALA A 46 3.47 6.19 4.47
CA ALA A 46 2.36 7.08 4.71
C ALA A 46 2.12 8.04 3.53
N ARG A 47 3.17 8.70 3.01
CA ARG A 47 3.03 9.58 1.82
C ARG A 47 2.59 8.86 0.55
N ARG A 48 2.93 7.58 0.39
CA ARG A 48 2.57 6.79 -0.79
C ARG A 48 1.14 6.24 -0.72
N ALA A 49 0.64 5.92 0.47
CA ALA A 49 -0.72 5.39 0.66
C ALA A 49 -1.79 6.29 0.02
N PHE A 50 -1.68 7.62 0.21
CA PHE A 50 -2.64 8.61 -0.31
C PHE A 50 -2.61 8.85 -1.82
N ARG A 51 -1.63 8.30 -2.54
CA ARG A 51 -1.47 8.59 -3.97
C ARG A 51 -2.43 7.79 -4.85
N ASP A 52 -2.75 6.55 -4.45
CA ASP A 52 -3.45 5.57 -5.31
C ASP A 52 -4.80 5.08 -4.73
N MET A 53 -5.01 5.20 -3.40
CA MET A 53 -6.27 4.83 -2.74
C MET A 53 -6.47 5.72 -1.51
N LEU A 54 -7.59 6.45 -1.47
CA LEU A 54 -7.98 7.19 -0.28
C LEU A 54 -8.30 6.19 0.85
N PRO A 55 -7.91 6.47 2.11
CA PRO A 55 -8.34 5.70 3.27
C PRO A 55 -9.86 5.57 3.29
N ARG A 56 -10.37 4.41 3.68
CA ARG A 56 -11.79 4.20 3.86
C ARG A 56 -12.11 4.23 5.35
N TYR A 57 -13.17 4.92 5.72
CA TYR A 57 -13.73 4.83 7.05
C TYR A 57 -14.68 3.63 7.06
N TYR A 58 -14.60 2.79 8.08
CA TYR A 58 -15.66 1.82 8.35
C TYR A 58 -16.10 1.92 9.80
N ARG A 59 -17.38 1.67 10.02
CA ARG A 59 -17.91 1.42 11.36
C ARG A 59 -17.70 -0.05 11.66
N GLU A 60 -17.01 -0.31 12.76
CA GLU A 60 -16.91 -1.65 13.32
C GLU A 60 -17.56 -1.59 14.69
N THR A 61 -18.53 -2.47 14.89
CA THR A 61 -19.07 -2.73 16.21
C THR A 61 -18.02 -3.52 16.97
N VAL A 62 -17.53 -2.97 18.08
CA VAL A 62 -16.60 -3.70 18.94
C VAL A 62 -17.41 -4.72 19.72
N GLU A 63 -17.47 -5.93 19.21
CA GLU A 63 -18.00 -7.09 19.92
C GLU A 63 -16.88 -7.70 20.78
N LEU A 64 -17.20 -8.08 22.01
CA LEU A 64 -16.29 -8.91 22.80
C LEU A 64 -16.19 -10.27 22.11
N SER A 65 -14.99 -10.66 21.69
CA SER A 65 -14.72 -12.08 21.44
C SER A 65 -14.94 -12.80 22.77
N GLY A 66 -15.93 -13.70 22.82
CA GLY A 66 -16.43 -14.34 24.05
C GLY A 66 -15.46 -15.26 24.79
N ASP A 67 -14.17 -15.19 24.49
CA ASP A 67 -13.11 -15.92 25.17
C ASP A 67 -12.20 -14.90 25.84
N TYR A 68 -11.92 -15.06 27.13
CA TYR A 68 -11.39 -14.06 28.08
C TYR A 68 -12.49 -13.09 28.51
N ILE A 69 -13.16 -13.32 29.63
CA ILE A 69 -12.57 -13.49 30.95
C ILE A 69 -13.53 -14.35 31.81
N GLY A 70 -13.09 -15.52 32.24
CA GLY A 70 -13.94 -16.46 32.97
C GLY A 70 -14.32 -16.02 34.39
N ASP A 71 -13.54 -15.14 35.04
CA ASP A 71 -13.66 -14.91 36.49
C ASP A 71 -13.32 -13.48 36.98
N ILE A 72 -13.24 -12.48 36.10
CA ILE A 72 -12.96 -11.08 36.51
C ILE A 72 -14.24 -10.27 36.39
N ASP A 73 -14.68 -9.69 37.51
CA ASP A 73 -15.79 -8.76 37.54
C ASP A 73 -15.46 -7.53 36.69
N PRO A 74 -16.34 -7.06 35.80
CA PRO A 74 -16.08 -5.91 34.95
C PRO A 74 -15.74 -4.63 35.72
N GLU A 75 -16.15 -4.52 36.98
CA GLU A 75 -15.85 -3.41 37.90
C GLU A 75 -14.39 -3.42 38.39
N ASP A 76 -13.72 -4.59 38.36
CA ASP A 76 -12.31 -4.75 38.73
C ASP A 76 -11.35 -4.48 37.55
N LEU A 77 -11.88 -4.21 36.36
CA LEU A 77 -11.07 -3.81 35.22
C LEU A 77 -10.58 -2.38 35.41
N LEU A 78 -9.25 -2.22 35.47
CA LEU A 78 -8.56 -0.92 35.43
C LEU A 78 -8.96 -0.07 34.20
N ILE A 79 -9.47 -0.72 33.14
CA ILE A 79 -10.02 -0.09 31.94
C ILE A 79 -11.24 -0.91 31.54
N VAL A 80 -12.45 -0.41 31.81
CA VAL A 80 -13.69 -1.01 31.27
C VAL A 80 -13.73 -0.72 29.77
N PRO A 81 -13.61 -1.71 28.87
CA PRO A 81 -13.85 -1.45 27.46
C PRO A 81 -15.33 -1.04 27.31
N ASN A 82 -15.62 -0.03 26.48
CA ASN A 82 -17.01 0.31 26.17
C ASN A 82 -17.61 -0.80 25.29
N ILE A 83 -18.12 -1.83 25.95
CA ILE A 83 -18.76 -2.99 25.33
C ILE A 83 -20.05 -2.51 24.65
N GLY A 84 -20.19 -2.79 23.35
CA GLY A 84 -21.34 -2.34 22.56
C GLY A 84 -21.27 -0.88 22.06
N ALA A 85 -20.16 -0.16 22.26
CA ALA A 85 -19.99 1.14 21.63
C ALA A 85 -19.62 1.00 20.14
N GLU A 86 -20.31 1.75 19.28
CA GLU A 86 -19.86 1.97 17.90
C GLU A 86 -18.58 2.81 17.92
N VAL A 87 -17.44 2.16 17.73
CA VAL A 87 -16.16 2.86 17.60
C VAL A 87 -15.88 3.05 16.12
N GLN A 88 -15.82 4.31 15.68
CA GLN A 88 -15.30 4.61 14.35
C GLN A 88 -13.79 4.33 14.32
N LYS A 89 -13.40 3.22 13.69
CA LYS A 89 -12.00 2.95 13.38
C LYS A 89 -11.69 3.43 11.97
N LEU A 90 -10.59 4.17 11.85
CA LEU A 90 -9.99 4.42 10.55
C LEU A 90 -9.12 3.23 10.20
N ALA A 91 -9.65 2.37 9.33
CA ALA A 91 -8.76 1.55 8.55
C ALA A 91 -8.24 2.37 7.38
N VAL A 92 -7.02 2.86 7.54
CA VAL A 92 -6.25 3.08 6.32
C VAL A 92 -6.08 1.70 5.71
N VAL A 93 -6.78 1.45 4.60
CA VAL A 93 -6.52 0.28 3.78
C VAL A 93 -5.07 0.42 3.33
N VAL A 94 -4.19 -0.23 4.07
CA VAL A 94 -2.81 -0.54 3.66
C VAL A 94 -2.95 -1.01 2.23
N ARG A 95 -2.28 -0.34 1.29
CA ARG A 95 -2.26 -0.79 -0.09
C ARG A 95 -1.88 -2.28 -0.03
N PRO A 96 -2.77 -3.21 -0.41
CA PRO A 96 -2.43 -4.62 -0.31
C PRO A 96 -1.18 -4.85 -1.15
N ASP A 97 -0.21 -5.58 -0.60
CA ASP A 97 0.99 -5.94 -1.34
C ASP A 97 0.58 -6.67 -2.63
N LEU A 98 1.48 -6.69 -3.61
CA LEU A 98 1.26 -7.43 -4.83
C LEU A 98 1.34 -8.94 -4.54
N THR A 99 0.17 -9.55 -4.44
CA THR A 99 -0.09 -10.99 -4.27
C THR A 99 -0.65 -11.57 -5.56
N GLU A 100 -0.69 -12.90 -5.67
CA GLU A 100 -1.29 -13.58 -6.82
C GLU A 100 -2.79 -13.28 -6.93
N GLU A 101 -3.47 -13.25 -5.79
CA GLU A 101 -4.88 -12.86 -5.71
C GLU A 101 -5.08 -11.43 -6.22
N SER A 102 -4.26 -10.47 -5.80
CA SER A 102 -4.42 -9.08 -6.25
C SER A 102 -4.12 -8.90 -7.74
N VAL A 103 -3.27 -9.74 -8.33
CA VAL A 103 -3.08 -9.80 -9.79
C VAL A 103 -4.38 -10.19 -10.50
N ILE A 104 -5.12 -11.15 -9.96
CA ILE A 104 -6.37 -11.64 -10.54
C ILE A 104 -7.50 -10.63 -10.32
N THR A 105 -7.68 -10.16 -9.09
CA THR A 105 -8.84 -9.34 -8.68
C THR A 105 -8.72 -7.86 -9.01
N ALA A 106 -7.53 -7.35 -9.33
CA ALA A 106 -7.32 -5.93 -9.64
C ALA A 106 -8.28 -5.41 -10.74
N PRO A 107 -9.20 -4.48 -10.42
CA PRO A 107 -10.21 -3.99 -11.36
C PRO A 107 -9.68 -2.84 -12.24
N PRO A 108 -10.07 -2.75 -13.53
CA PRO A 108 -9.77 -1.57 -14.32
C PRO A 108 -10.38 -0.30 -13.71
N ARG A 109 -9.71 0.84 -13.89
CA ARG A 109 -10.15 2.17 -13.44
C ARG A 109 -10.19 3.12 -14.63
N SER A 110 -10.79 4.30 -14.47
CA SER A 110 -10.83 5.35 -15.50
C SER A 110 -9.45 5.83 -15.93
N SER A 111 -8.46 5.79 -15.03
CA SER A 111 -7.06 6.09 -15.29
C SER A 111 -6.17 4.87 -15.05
N GLU A 112 -5.00 4.83 -15.72
CA GLU A 112 -4.01 3.81 -15.40
C GLU A 112 -3.54 3.94 -13.95
N TYR A 113 -3.32 2.82 -13.31
CA TYR A 113 -2.75 2.77 -11.97
C TYR A 113 -1.78 1.59 -11.86
N THR A 114 -0.91 1.63 -10.86
CA THR A 114 0.02 0.53 -10.57
C THR A 114 -0.32 -0.03 -9.19
N ILE A 115 -0.04 -1.30 -8.95
CA ILE A 115 -0.02 -1.94 -7.63
C ILE A 115 1.45 -2.31 -7.36
N TRP A 116 2.14 -1.49 -6.56
CA TRP A 116 3.54 -1.73 -6.20
C TRP A 116 3.66 -2.88 -5.20
N SER A 117 4.74 -3.65 -5.32
CA SER A 117 5.12 -4.65 -4.32
C SER A 117 6.08 -4.07 -3.30
N GLU A 118 5.96 -4.51 -2.04
CA GLU A 118 6.91 -4.15 -0.98
C GLU A 118 8.19 -4.97 -1.03
N ALA A 119 8.08 -6.24 -1.44
CA ALA A 119 9.21 -7.16 -1.50
C ALA A 119 10.31 -6.75 -2.50
N VAL A 120 9.97 -5.98 -3.55
CA VAL A 120 10.93 -5.49 -4.55
C VAL A 120 10.66 -4.02 -4.86
N PRO A 121 11.55 -3.09 -4.47
CA PRO A 121 11.34 -1.67 -4.68
C PRO A 121 11.16 -1.32 -6.16
N GLY A 122 10.10 -0.59 -6.48
CA GLY A 122 9.81 -0.17 -7.85
C GLY A 122 9.32 -1.29 -8.77
N PHE A 123 9.04 -2.49 -8.26
CA PHE A 123 8.32 -3.53 -8.98
C PHE A 123 6.82 -3.44 -8.70
N GLY A 124 5.99 -3.58 -9.73
CA GLY A 124 4.56 -3.55 -9.56
C GLY A 124 3.76 -4.04 -10.76
N LEU A 125 2.46 -4.18 -10.56
CA LEU A 125 1.49 -4.51 -11.60
C LEU A 125 0.81 -3.25 -12.10
N ARG A 126 1.07 -2.85 -13.34
CA ARG A 126 0.34 -1.78 -14.00
C ARG A 126 -0.95 -2.30 -14.59
N VAL A 127 -2.05 -1.63 -14.28
CA VAL A 127 -3.39 -1.90 -14.79
C VAL A 127 -3.84 -0.70 -15.63
N ARG A 128 -4.12 -0.93 -16.91
CA ARG A 128 -4.64 0.10 -17.83
C ARG A 128 -6.17 0.20 -17.71
N PRO A 129 -6.78 1.32 -18.14
CA PRO A 129 -8.23 1.44 -18.22
C PRO A 129 -8.89 0.35 -19.07
N SER A 130 -8.17 -0.17 -20.07
CA SER A 130 -8.61 -1.29 -20.91
C SER A 130 -8.60 -2.65 -20.19
N GLY A 131 -8.27 -2.71 -18.89
CA GLY A 131 -8.13 -3.96 -18.13
C GLY A 131 -6.82 -4.71 -18.38
N VAL A 132 -5.94 -4.21 -19.27
CA VAL A 132 -4.66 -4.85 -19.56
C VAL A 132 -3.74 -4.70 -18.36
N LYS A 133 -3.30 -5.84 -17.82
CA LYS A 133 -2.37 -5.94 -16.70
C LYS A 133 -0.96 -6.27 -17.21
N THR A 134 0.04 -5.57 -16.70
CA THR A 134 1.45 -5.79 -17.07
C THR A 134 2.35 -5.60 -15.86
N TYR A 135 3.30 -6.52 -15.64
CA TYR A 135 4.37 -6.33 -14.67
C TYR A 135 5.34 -5.27 -15.17
N ILE A 136 5.69 -4.33 -14.30
CA ILE A 136 6.65 -3.28 -14.56
C ILE A 136 7.69 -3.21 -13.46
N VAL A 137 8.90 -2.79 -13.83
CA VAL A 137 9.94 -2.42 -12.88
C VAL A 137 10.47 -1.03 -13.21
N MET A 138 10.57 -0.19 -12.18
CA MET A 138 11.22 1.11 -12.21
C MET A 138 12.56 1.02 -11.50
N PHE A 139 13.59 1.59 -12.11
CA PHE A 139 14.95 1.56 -11.61
C PHE A 139 15.65 2.89 -11.91
N ARG A 140 16.81 3.09 -11.29
CA ARG A 140 17.73 4.17 -11.59
C ARG A 140 19.09 3.55 -11.88
N ILE A 141 19.71 3.98 -12.97
CA ILE A 141 21.04 3.49 -13.35
C ILE A 141 22.06 4.29 -12.54
N CYS A 142 22.99 3.62 -11.87
CA CYS A 142 24.05 4.28 -11.13
C CYS A 142 24.84 5.23 -12.06
N GLY A 143 25.11 6.45 -11.60
CA GLY A 143 25.73 7.49 -12.42
C GLY A 143 24.79 8.20 -13.41
N ARG A 144 23.50 7.85 -13.46
CA ARG A 144 22.49 8.57 -14.26
C ARG A 144 21.38 9.14 -13.38
N SER A 145 20.96 10.37 -13.68
CA SER A 145 19.89 11.07 -12.97
C SER A 145 18.48 10.60 -13.39
N THR A 146 18.36 9.99 -14.58
CA THR A 146 17.07 9.64 -15.17
C THR A 146 16.53 8.31 -14.63
N GLN A 147 15.22 8.28 -14.37
CA GLN A 147 14.53 7.07 -13.96
C GLN A 147 14.16 6.23 -15.19
N GLY A 148 14.52 4.94 -15.15
CA GLY A 148 14.16 3.96 -16.16
C GLY A 148 12.90 3.17 -15.79
N LYS A 149 12.21 2.64 -16.82
CA LYS A 149 11.07 1.73 -16.68
C LYS A 149 11.17 0.60 -17.71
N ILE A 150 10.95 -0.63 -17.27
CA ILE A 150 10.82 -1.82 -18.12
C ILE A 150 9.45 -2.45 -17.90
N THR A 151 8.83 -2.93 -18.97
CA THR A 151 7.63 -3.78 -18.92
C THR A 151 8.09 -5.22 -19.02
N LEU A 152 8.01 -5.99 -17.93
CA LEU A 152 8.58 -7.34 -17.85
C LEU A 152 7.74 -8.39 -18.57
N GLY A 153 6.42 -8.22 -18.57
CA GLY A 153 5.49 -9.18 -19.17
C GLY A 153 4.06 -9.01 -18.69
N LYS A 154 3.17 -9.84 -19.23
CA LYS A 154 1.77 -9.94 -18.78
C LYS A 154 1.62 -11.07 -17.76
N PRO A 155 0.72 -10.94 -16.77
CA PRO A 155 0.31 -12.08 -15.97
C PRO A 155 -0.29 -13.17 -16.87
N GLY A 156 0.00 -14.43 -16.57
CA GLY A 156 -0.34 -15.60 -17.42
C GLY A 156 0.86 -16.12 -18.20
N ASN A 157 1.56 -15.24 -18.93
CA ASN A 157 2.83 -15.61 -19.60
C ASN A 157 4.01 -15.61 -18.63
N LEU A 158 3.93 -14.79 -17.58
CA LEU A 158 4.94 -14.64 -16.56
C LEU A 158 4.28 -14.83 -15.19
N THR A 159 4.82 -15.72 -14.37
CA THR A 159 4.36 -15.90 -12.99
C THR A 159 4.81 -14.73 -12.13
N LEU A 160 4.09 -14.47 -11.02
CA LEU A 160 4.44 -13.36 -10.12
C LEU A 160 5.83 -13.54 -9.51
N ASP A 161 6.20 -14.76 -9.12
CA ASP A 161 7.53 -15.05 -8.56
C ASP A 161 8.64 -14.79 -9.59
N LEU A 162 8.47 -15.30 -10.81
CA LEU A 162 9.45 -15.06 -11.88
C LEU A 162 9.55 -13.56 -12.21
N ALA A 163 8.43 -12.85 -12.23
CA ALA A 163 8.42 -11.40 -12.42
C ALA A 163 9.18 -10.66 -11.30
N LYS A 164 9.05 -11.10 -10.04
CA LYS A 164 9.81 -10.55 -8.90
C LYS A 164 11.32 -10.79 -9.08
N ARG A 165 11.73 -12.00 -9.49
CA ARG A 165 13.15 -12.33 -9.76
C ARG A 165 13.74 -11.47 -10.86
N LEU A 166 13.04 -11.37 -12.00
CA LEU A 166 13.45 -10.52 -13.13
C LEU A 166 13.54 -9.04 -12.73
N ALA A 167 12.63 -8.56 -11.90
CA ALA A 167 12.67 -7.19 -11.40
C ALA A 167 13.88 -6.93 -10.49
N ARG A 168 14.26 -7.89 -9.64
CA ARG A 168 15.47 -7.80 -8.81
C ARG A 168 16.71 -7.75 -9.69
N GLU A 169 16.80 -8.64 -10.68
CA GLU A 169 17.94 -8.71 -11.60
C GLU A 169 18.12 -7.41 -12.38
N ALA A 170 17.04 -6.89 -12.97
CA ALA A 170 17.08 -5.61 -13.68
C ALA A 170 17.55 -4.46 -12.79
N ARG A 171 17.24 -4.49 -11.49
CA ARG A 171 17.70 -3.48 -10.54
C ARG A 171 19.16 -3.66 -10.16
N ILE A 172 19.64 -4.89 -9.99
CA ILE A 172 21.05 -5.18 -9.72
C ILE A 172 21.90 -4.65 -10.87
N GLU A 173 21.53 -4.94 -12.12
CA GLU A 173 22.21 -4.43 -13.31
C GLU A 173 22.22 -2.89 -13.35
N ALA A 174 21.06 -2.27 -13.07
CA ALA A 174 20.99 -0.82 -12.98
C ALA A 174 21.89 -0.24 -11.88
N MET A 175 21.99 -0.90 -10.73
CA MET A 175 22.88 -0.51 -9.64
C MET A 175 24.36 -0.69 -10.01
N ALA A 176 24.69 -1.69 -10.83
CA ALA A 176 26.02 -1.88 -11.39
C ALA A 176 26.39 -0.84 -12.48
N GLY A 177 25.44 0.01 -12.89
CA GLY A 177 25.64 1.02 -13.93
C GLY A 177 25.27 0.55 -15.34
N ASN A 178 24.85 -0.72 -15.48
CA ASN A 178 24.38 -1.28 -16.74
C ASN A 178 22.93 -0.88 -17.01
N ASP A 179 22.55 -0.82 -18.28
CA ASP A 179 21.16 -0.56 -18.66
C ASP A 179 20.41 -1.88 -18.86
N PRO A 180 19.42 -2.22 -18.02
CA PRO A 180 18.69 -3.48 -18.14
C PRO A 180 17.70 -3.51 -19.32
N ARG A 181 17.45 -2.38 -19.99
CA ARG A 181 16.50 -2.29 -21.11
C ARG A 181 16.91 -3.14 -22.32
N PRO A 182 18.14 -3.03 -22.86
CA PRO A 182 18.59 -3.92 -23.94
C PRO A 182 18.56 -5.40 -23.53
N MET A 183 18.99 -5.74 -22.30
CA MET A 183 18.99 -7.12 -21.78
C MET A 183 17.58 -7.71 -21.70
N HIS A 184 16.58 -6.89 -21.38
CA HIS A 184 15.19 -7.33 -21.42
C HIS A 184 14.71 -7.58 -22.85
N LYS A 185 15.04 -6.68 -23.79
CA LYS A 185 14.62 -6.79 -25.20
C LYS A 185 15.21 -8.01 -25.89
N SER A 186 16.46 -8.36 -25.59
CA SER A 186 17.12 -9.57 -26.11
C SER A 186 16.62 -10.87 -25.47
N GLY A 187 15.84 -10.78 -24.38
CA GLY A 187 15.41 -11.94 -23.61
C GLY A 187 16.48 -12.48 -22.66
N GLU A 188 17.66 -11.84 -22.59
CA GLU A 188 18.78 -12.25 -21.74
C GLU A 188 18.37 -12.34 -20.26
N LEU A 189 17.59 -11.37 -19.78
CA LEU A 189 17.08 -11.40 -18.40
C LEU A 189 16.27 -12.67 -18.11
N ILE A 190 15.50 -13.17 -19.07
CA ILE A 190 14.69 -14.38 -18.89
C ILE A 190 15.55 -15.63 -18.97
N GLN A 191 16.55 -15.65 -19.86
CA GLN A 191 17.47 -16.77 -20.02
C GLN A 191 18.28 -17.07 -18.76
N ARG A 192 18.60 -16.07 -17.94
CA ARG A 192 19.31 -16.27 -16.66
C ARG A 192 18.52 -17.08 -15.62
N PHE A 193 17.22 -17.26 -15.81
CA PHE A 193 16.34 -17.99 -14.89
C PHE A 193 15.67 -19.21 -15.54
N LYS A 194 16.13 -19.61 -16.74
CA LYS A 194 15.74 -20.84 -17.42
C LYS A 194 16.65 -21.98 -17.00
#